data_AF-A0A1S7SFF0-F1
#
_entry.id   AF-A0A1S7SFF0-F1
#
_cell.length_a   1.000
_cell.length_b   1.000
_cell.length_c   1.000
_cell.angle_alpha   90.00
_cell.angle_beta   90.00
_cell.angle_gamma   90.00
#
_symmetry.space_group_name_H-M   'P 1'
#
loop_
_entity.id
_entity.type
_entity.pdbx_description
1 polymer ?
#
loop_
_entity_poly.entity_id
_entity_poly.type
_entity_poly.pdbx_seq_one_letter_code
_entity_poly.pdbx_strand_id
1 'polypeptide(L)' 'MRYWPVDDGEQFYNAGKICLDIIIGLTEPNRLREAMIRAAGEAGVGAIAVIHETEDVSKSGAISAC' A
#
# COMPACT_ATOMS: atom_id res chain seq x y z
N MET A 1 1.24 0.00 -29.53
CA MET A 1 1.00 0.41 -28.13
C MET A 1 -0.25 -0.28 -27.65
N ARG A 2 -0.17 -1.27 -26.74
CA ARG A 2 -1.33 -2.12 -26.40
C ARG A 2 -1.41 -2.63 -24.96
N TYR A 3 -0.59 -2.18 -24.03
CA TYR A 3 -0.60 -2.77 -22.69
C TYR A 3 -0.38 -1.72 -21.60
N TRP A 4 -1.13 -0.62 -21.67
CA TRP A 4 -1.34 0.31 -20.55
C TRP A 4 -2.30 1.45 -20.93
N PRO A 5 -3.31 1.81 -20.11
CA PRO A 5 -4.05 1.00 -19.12
C PRO A 5 -5.23 0.25 -19.78
N VAL A 6 -5.78 -0.74 -19.07
CA VAL A 6 -7.00 -1.46 -19.49
C VAL A 6 -8.25 -0.58 -19.32
N ASP A 7 -8.17 0.40 -18.42
CA ASP A 7 -9.19 1.42 -18.14
C ASP A 7 -8.61 2.84 -18.38
N ASP A 8 -9.02 3.85 -17.59
CA ASP A 8 -8.66 5.26 -17.78
C ASP A 8 -7.25 5.67 -17.30
N GLY A 9 -6.57 4.83 -16.52
CA GLY A 9 -5.24 5.08 -15.97
C GLY A 9 -5.21 5.99 -14.74
N GLU A 10 -6.35 6.35 -14.18
CA GLU A 10 -6.44 7.32 -13.09
C GLU A 10 -5.69 6.85 -11.84
N GLN A 11 -5.80 5.57 -11.48
CA GLN A 11 -5.17 5.07 -10.25
C GLN A 11 -3.66 5.02 -10.38
N PHE A 12 -3.14 4.76 -11.59
CA PHE A 12 -1.72 4.85 -11.86
C PHE A 12 -1.20 6.27 -11.75
N TYR A 13 -1.91 7.23 -12.36
CA TYR A 13 -1.56 8.63 -12.28
C TYR A 13 -1.57 9.13 -10.83
N ASN A 14 -2.58 8.73 -10.05
CA ASN A 14 -2.68 9.04 -8.63
C ASN A 14 -1.55 8.40 -7.83
N ALA A 15 -1.17 7.14 -8.10
CA ALA A 15 -0.01 6.51 -7.47
C ALA A 15 1.29 7.25 -7.80
N GLY A 16 1.45 7.74 -9.02
CA GLY A 16 2.59 8.57 -9.43
C GLY A 16 2.68 9.90 -8.66
N LYS A 17 1.55 10.58 -8.45
CA LYS A 17 1.48 11.79 -7.62
C LYS A 17 1.88 11.52 -6.18
N ILE A 18 1.31 10.47 -5.57
CA ILE A 18 1.62 10.10 -4.18
C ILE A 18 3.10 9.72 -4.04
N CYS A 19 3.69 9.08 -5.05
CA CYS A 19 5.13 8.79 -5.07
C CYS A 19 5.96 10.08 -5.03
N LEU A 20 5.60 11.07 -5.85
CA LEU A 20 6.23 12.39 -5.79
C LEU A 20 6.05 13.03 -4.41
N ASP A 21 4.83 13.03 -3.87
CA ASP A 21 4.51 13.59 -2.55
C ASP A 21 5.38 12.96 -1.45
N ILE A 22 5.66 11.66 -1.49
CA ILE A 22 6.58 11.01 -0.54
C ILE A 22 8.01 11.51 -0.73
N ILE A 23 8.49 11.59 -1.97
CA ILE A 23 9.85 12.05 -2.30
C ILE A 23 10.09 13.45 -1.74
N ILE A 24 9.06 14.30 -1.75
CA ILE A 24 9.12 15.67 -1.22
C ILE A 24 8.65 15.80 0.24
N GLY A 25 8.34 14.70 0.91
CA GLY A 25 8.01 14.66 2.35
C GLY A 25 6.62 15.16 2.73
N LEU A 26 5.65 15.10 1.81
CA LEU A 26 4.27 15.56 2.03
C LEU A 26 3.30 14.46 2.48
N THR A 27 3.66 13.18 2.40
CA THR A 27 2.76 12.07 2.75
C THR A 27 3.52 10.82 3.22
N GLU A 28 2.78 9.90 3.84
CA GLU A 28 3.32 8.69 4.44
C GLU A 28 3.49 7.55 3.41
N PRO A 29 4.57 6.73 3.49
CA PRO A 29 4.82 5.61 2.57
C PRO A 29 3.66 4.61 2.43
N ASN A 30 2.88 4.40 3.49
CA ASN A 30 1.73 3.51 3.48
C ASN A 30 0.66 3.94 2.46
N ARG A 31 0.53 5.25 2.19
CA ARG A 31 -0.40 5.77 1.18
C ARG A 31 -0.02 5.35 -0.23
N LEU A 32 1.26 5.32 -0.55
CA LEU A 32 1.74 4.83 -1.85
C LEU A 32 1.47 3.34 -2.01
N ARG A 33 1.70 2.55 -0.95
CA ARG A 33 1.39 1.11 -0.98
C ARG A 33 -0.09 0.87 -1.33
N GLU A 34 -1.00 1.58 -0.68
CA GLU A 34 -2.43 1.49 -1.00
C GLU A 34 -2.74 1.92 -2.44
N ALA A 35 -2.14 3.01 -2.91
CA ALA A 35 -2.36 3.51 -4.27
C ALA A 35 -1.84 2.54 -5.35
N MET A 36 -0.68 1.91 -5.11
CA MET A 36 -0.12 0.91 -6.02
C MET A 36 -1.00 -0.34 -6.13
N ILE A 37 -1.60 -0.80 -5.02
CA ILE A 37 -2.54 -1.94 -5.05
C ILE A 37 -3.78 -1.59 -5.88
N ARG A 38 -4.30 -0.37 -5.76
CA ARG A 38 -5.44 0.11 -6.57
C ARG A 38 -5.09 0.18 -8.06
N ALA A 39 -3.92 0.71 -8.41
CA ALA A 39 -3.44 0.79 -9.78
C ALA A 39 -3.23 -0.61 -10.40
N ALA A 40 -2.73 -1.56 -9.62
CA ALA A 40 -2.63 -2.95 -10.06
C ALA A 40 -4.01 -3.55 -10.33
N GLY A 41 -4.99 -3.30 -9.46
CA GLY A 41 -6.38 -3.71 -9.66
C GLY A 41 -6.98 -3.16 -10.96
N GLU A 42 -6.78 -1.87 -11.25
CA GLU A 42 -7.25 -1.22 -12.49
C GLU A 42 -6.62 -1.85 -13.74
N ALA A 43 -5.33 -2.22 -13.67
CA ALA A 43 -4.62 -2.86 -14.76
C ALA A 43 -4.95 -4.36 -14.92
N GLY A 44 -5.75 -4.95 -14.03
CA GLY A 44 -5.99 -6.40 -14.00
C GLY A 44 -4.74 -7.21 -13.60
N VAL A 45 -3.81 -6.60 -12.87
CA VAL A 45 -2.56 -7.21 -12.39
C VAL A 45 -2.70 -7.56 -10.90
N GLY A 46 -2.29 -8.78 -10.52
CA GLY A 46 -2.28 -9.20 -9.12
C GLY A 46 -1.22 -8.45 -8.31
N ALA A 47 -1.60 -7.93 -7.14
CA ALA A 47 -0.66 -7.33 -6.19
C ALA A 47 -0.23 -8.35 -5.12
N ILE A 48 1.08 -8.55 -4.94
CA ILE A 48 1.65 -9.37 -3.87
C ILE A 48 2.10 -8.43 -2.74
N ALA A 49 1.66 -8.73 -1.52
CA ALA A 49 1.86 -7.90 -0.34
C ALA A 49 2.54 -8.71 0.77
N VAL A 50 3.67 -8.20 1.29
CA VAL A 50 4.25 -8.72 2.54
C VAL A 50 3.45 -8.17 3.71
N ILE A 51 3.02 -9.07 4.60
CA ILE A 51 2.39 -8.73 5.88
C ILE A 51 3.50 -8.79 6.93
N HIS A 52 3.77 -7.68 7.60
CA HIS A 52 4.66 -7.68 8.75
C HIS A 52 3.80 -7.94 9.97
N GLU A 53 4.00 -9.10 10.62
CA GLU A 53 3.47 -9.34 11.96
C GLU A 53 4.22 -8.39 12.90
N THR A 54 3.57 -7.32 13.32
CA THR A 54 4.09 -6.47 14.38
C THR A 54 3.99 -7.28 15.67
N GLU A 55 5.11 -7.85 16.12
CA GLU A 55 5.22 -8.22 17.53
C GLU A 55 5.09 -6.93 18.34
N ASP A 56 3.88 -6.67 18.85
CA ASP A 56 3.58 -5.62 19.81
C ASP A 56 4.38 -5.87 21.09
N VAL A 57 5.61 -5.39 21.12
CA VAL A 57 6.41 -5.36 22.34
C VAL A 57 5.73 -4.42 23.35
N SER A 58 5.10 -5.06 24.35
CA SER A 58 4.75 -4.55 25.69
C SER A 58 3.33 -4.00 25.91
N LYS A 59 2.40 -4.83 26.42
CA LYS A 59 2.13 -5.04 27.87
C LYS A 59 0.76 -5.73 28.11
N SER A 60 0.77 -6.90 28.74
CA SER A 60 0.14 -7.10 30.06
C SER A 60 0.36 -8.54 30.53
N GLY A 61 1.19 -8.69 31.55
CA GLY A 61 1.18 -9.89 32.35
C GLY A 61 -0.15 -10.01 33.10
N ALA A 62 -0.81 -11.13 32.94
CA ALA A 62 -1.61 -11.75 33.98
C ALA A 62 -1.59 -13.26 33.72
N ILE A 63 -0.65 -13.93 34.38
CA ILE A 63 -0.87 -15.31 34.79
C ILE A 63 -2.18 -15.35 35.59
N SER A 64 -3.18 -16.05 35.11
CA SER A 64 -4.31 -16.46 35.94
C SER A 64 -4.30 -17.97 36.00
N ALA A 65 -3.60 -18.48 37.00
CA ALA A 65 -3.84 -19.81 37.51
C ALA A 65 -5.09 -19.74 38.40
N CYS A 66 -6.16 -20.39 37.95
CA CYS A 66 -7.23 -20.99 38.76
C CYS A 66 -7.83 -22.11 37.91
#